data_AF-A0A7C1YYY0-F1
#
_entry.id   AF-A0A7C1YYY0-F1
#
_cell.length_a   1.000
_cell.length_b   1.000
_cell.length_c   1.000
_cell.angle_alpha   90.00
_cell.angle_beta   90.00
_cell.angle_gamma   90.00
#
_symmetry.space_group_name_H-M   'P 1'
#
loop_
_entity.id
_entity.type
_entity.pdbx_description
1 polymer ?
#
loop_
_entity_poly.entity_id
_entity_poly.type
_entity_poly.pdbx_seq_one_letter_code
_entity_poly.pdbx_strand_id
1 'polypeptide(L)'
;MNEILKGYKGEGRKLLEKNSIEIWDIIEIETDGRTYNGILLPRSEYSAPEYIEIKLKNNYNIGIKASSIIKIEKVGKQEVDYKIP
;
A
#
# COMPACT_ATOMS: atom_id res chain seq x y z
N MET A 1 2.05 16.02 -11.98
CA MET A 1 2.09 16.10 -10.50
C MET A 1 2.33 14.69 -10.00
N ASN A 2 3.44 14.45 -9.32
CA ASN A 2 3.67 13.16 -8.64
C ASN A 2 2.68 13.07 -7.49
N GLU A 3 1.56 12.36 -7.70
CA GLU A 3 0.61 12.10 -6.65
C GLU A 3 1.17 11.06 -5.69
N ILE A 4 1.66 11.52 -4.55
CA ILE A 4 2.30 10.75 -3.48
C ILE A 4 1.48 9.50 -3.07
N LEU A 5 0.15 9.58 -3.17
CA LEU A 5 -0.80 8.53 -2.87
C LEU A 5 -1.84 8.37 -3.99
N LYS A 6 -1.38 8.26 -5.24
CA LYS A 6 -2.24 8.16 -6.43
C LYS A 6 -3.32 7.08 -6.29
N GLY A 7 -4.58 7.49 -6.42
CA GLY A 7 -5.76 6.61 -6.37
C GLY A 7 -6.26 6.22 -4.97
N TYR A 8 -5.56 6.61 -3.90
CA TYR A 8 -6.00 6.35 -2.54
C TYR A 8 -6.95 7.43 -2.03
N LYS A 9 -8.06 6.98 -1.41
CA LYS A 9 -9.08 7.79 -0.75
C LYS A 9 -9.52 7.10 0.55
N GLY A 10 -10.26 7.80 1.41
CA GLY A 10 -10.88 7.21 2.60
C GLY A 10 -9.89 6.60 3.61
N GLU A 11 -10.23 5.44 4.16
CA GLU A 11 -9.49 4.82 5.28
C GLU A 11 -8.08 4.38 4.88
N GLY A 12 -7.93 3.76 3.71
CA GLY A 12 -6.62 3.35 3.20
C GLY A 12 -5.67 4.54 3.07
N ARG A 13 -6.17 5.68 2.56
CA ARG A 13 -5.39 6.92 2.48
C ARG A 13 -4.98 7.44 3.85
N LYS A 14 -5.93 7.54 4.79
CA LYS A 14 -5.67 8.04 6.16
C LYS A 14 -4.61 7.20 6.88
N LEU A 15 -4.66 5.87 6.71
CA LEU A 15 -3.67 4.96 7.27
C LEU A 15 -2.26 5.26 6.73
N LEU A 16 -2.13 5.44 5.41
CA LEU A 16 -0.84 5.69 4.76
C LEU A 16 -0.27 7.06 5.16
N GLU A 17 -1.11 8.11 5.17
CA GLU A 17 -0.71 9.46 5.60
C GLU A 17 -0.23 9.48 7.06
N LYS A 18 -0.98 8.82 7.96
CA LYS A 18 -0.63 8.73 9.39
C LYS A 18 0.77 8.12 9.62
N ASN A 19 1.20 7.23 8.74
CA ASN A 19 2.49 6.53 8.84
C ASN A 19 3.55 7.09 7.87
N SER A 20 3.27 8.20 7.19
CA SER A 20 4.18 8.82 6.20
C SER A 20 4.67 7.86 5.12
N ILE A 21 3.76 7.03 4.61
CA ILE A 21 4.01 6.03 3.57
C ILE A 21 3.50 6.57 2.23
N GLU A 22 4.28 6.35 1.18
CA GLU A 22 4.00 6.80 -0.19
C GLU A 22 3.98 5.62 -1.17
N ILE A 23 3.44 5.85 -2.38
CA ILE A 23 3.61 4.87 -3.47
C ILE A 23 5.10 4.61 -3.70
N TRP A 24 5.43 3.38 -4.08
CA TRP A 24 6.80 2.88 -4.25
C TRP A 24 7.60 2.66 -2.97
N ASP A 25 7.05 2.96 -1.80
CA ASP A 25 7.68 2.57 -0.54
C ASP A 25 7.61 1.06 -0.36
N ILE A 26 8.71 0.47 0.10
CA ILE A 26 8.74 -0.90 0.58
C ILE A 26 8.24 -0.86 2.02
N ILE A 27 7.17 -1.58 2.29
CA ILE A 27 6.49 -1.58 3.58
C ILE A 27 6.40 -2.98 4.16
N GLU A 28 6.51 -3.05 5.48
CA GLU A 28 6.19 -4.24 6.27
C GLU A 28 4.85 -4.00 6.98
N ILE A 29 3.94 -4.97 6.84
CA ILE A 29 2.58 -4.89 7.37
C ILE A 29 2.35 -6.11 8.25
N GLU A 30 1.91 -5.88 9.47
CA GLU A 30 1.46 -6.90 10.41
C GLU A 30 -0.06 -6.89 10.49
N THR A 31 -0.66 -8.07 10.36
CA THR A 31 -2.09 -8.35 10.54
C THR A 31 -2.25 -9.51 11.51
N ASP A 32 -3.48 -9.83 11.91
CA ASP A 32 -3.73 -10.96 12.80
C ASP A 32 -3.24 -12.29 12.19
N GLY A 33 -2.10 -12.76 12.70
CA GLY A 33 -1.45 -14.02 12.30
C GLY A 33 -0.61 -13.99 11.03
N ARG A 34 -0.40 -12.85 10.37
CA ARG A 34 0.44 -12.77 9.15
C ARG A 34 1.19 -11.45 9.02
N THR A 35 2.42 -11.55 8.53
CA THR A 35 3.24 -10.40 8.13
C THR A 35 3.45 -10.41 6.62
N TYR A 36 3.29 -9.25 6.01
CA TYR A 36 3.51 -9.03 4.58
C TYR A 36 4.64 -8.04 4.37
N ASN A 37 5.44 -8.28 3.32
CA ASN A 37 6.49 -7.37 2.89
C ASN A 37 6.34 -7.14 1.37
N GLY A 38 6.22 -5.88 0.96
CA GLY A 38 5.98 -5.55 -0.43
C GLY A 38 6.08 -4.06 -0.72
N ILE A 39 5.96 -3.71 -2.01
CA ILE A 39 6.00 -2.33 -2.49
C ILE A 39 4.57 -1.80 -2.57
N LEU A 40 4.30 -0.63 -1.98
CA LEU A 40 3.00 0.02 -2.13
C LEU A 40 2.78 0.44 -3.58
N LEU A 41 1.67 0.01 -4.15
CA LEU A 41 1.31 0.31 -5.53
C LEU A 41 0.34 1.51 -5.61
N PRO A 42 0.40 2.31 -6.68
CA PRO A 42 -0.73 3.15 -7.06
C PRO A 42 -1.91 2.27 -7.50
N ARG A 43 -3.12 2.80 -7.36
CA ARG A 43 -4.35 2.07 -7.68
C ARG A 43 -5.37 2.94 -8.40
N SER A 44 -6.45 2.32 -8.89
CA SER A 44 -7.58 3.06 -9.45
C SER A 44 -8.35 3.80 -8.37
N GLU A 45 -8.77 5.03 -8.65
CA GLU A 45 -9.55 5.88 -7.73
C GLU A 45 -10.98 5.37 -7.47
N TYR A 46 -11.44 4.42 -8.28
CA TYR A 46 -12.75 3.76 -8.15
C TYR A 46 -12.70 2.52 -7.25
N SER A 47 -11.51 2.12 -6.81
CA SER A 47 -11.32 0.94 -5.97
C SER A 47 -11.80 1.20 -4.53
N ALA A 48 -12.24 0.15 -3.83
CA ALA A 48 -12.83 0.22 -2.49
C ALA A 48 -11.91 0.93 -1.45
N PRO A 49 -12.30 2.08 -0.87
CA PRO A 49 -11.41 3.01 -0.17
C PRO A 49 -10.79 2.46 1.13
N GLU A 50 -11.27 1.34 1.63
CA GLU A 50 -10.80 0.70 2.85
C GLU A 50 -9.60 -0.25 2.65
N TYR A 51 -9.03 -0.33 1.45
CA TYR A 51 -7.91 -1.22 1.13
C TYR A 51 -6.64 -0.49 0.72
N ILE A 52 -5.50 -1.14 0.98
CA ILE A 52 -4.20 -0.81 0.39
C ILE A 52 -3.66 -1.94 -0.49
N GLU A 53 -2.93 -1.59 -1.54
CA GLU A 53 -2.40 -2.55 -2.51
C GLU A 53 -0.89 -2.60 -2.46
N ILE A 54 -0.35 -3.80 -2.28
CA ILE A 54 1.10 -4.04 -2.31
C ILE A 54 1.46 -5.09 -3.34
N LYS A 55 2.64 -4.94 -3.94
CA LYS A 55 3.29 -5.98 -4.74
C LYS A 55 4.29 -6.75 -3.88
N LEU A 56 4.03 -8.03 -3.70
CA LEU A 56 4.90 -8.94 -2.97
C LEU A 56 6.15 -9.31 -3.80
N LYS A 57 7.20 -9.81 -3.14
CA LYS A 57 8.44 -10.27 -3.79
C LYS A 57 8.22 -11.40 -4.80
N ASN A 58 7.16 -12.18 -4.65
CA ASN A 58 6.76 -13.23 -5.58
C ASN A 58 5.93 -12.71 -6.78
N ASN A 59 5.89 -11.38 -7.00
CA ASN A 59 5.16 -10.68 -8.06
C ASN A 59 3.63 -10.75 -8.00
N TYR A 60 3.04 -11.25 -6.91
CA TYR A 60 1.61 -11.15 -6.69
C TYR A 60 1.24 -9.79 -6.09
N ASN A 61 0.13 -9.22 -6.55
CA ASN A 61 -0.49 -8.06 -5.94
C ASN A 61 -1.55 -8.52 -4.96
N ILE A 62 -1.58 -7.92 -3.77
CA ILE A 62 -2.61 -8.19 -2.76
C ILE A 62 -3.21 -6.90 -2.25
N GLY A 63 -4.53 -6.95 -1.98
CA GLY A 63 -5.25 -5.91 -1.26
C GLY A 63 -5.36 -6.26 0.22
N ILE A 64 -4.98 -5.35 1.11
CA ILE A 64 -5.07 -5.53 2.56
C ILE A 64 -6.04 -4.48 3.11
N LYS A 65 -7.03 -4.92 3.89
CA LYS A 65 -8.01 -4.03 4.50
C LYS A 65 -7.35 -3.19 5.60
N ALA A 66 -7.45 -1.87 5.53
CA ALA A 66 -6.82 -0.94 6.46
C ALA A 66 -7.18 -1.24 7.92
N SER A 67 -8.42 -1.64 8.20
CA SER A 67 -8.90 -1.99 9.54
C SER A 67 -8.29 -3.27 10.12
N SER A 68 -7.67 -4.13 9.30
CA SER A 68 -7.01 -5.36 9.75
C SER A 68 -5.52 -5.19 10.06
N ILE A 69 -4.96 -4.02 9.76
CA ILE A 69 -3.54 -3.72 9.92
C ILE A 69 -3.28 -3.33 11.38
N ILE A 70 -2.46 -4.12 12.06
CA ILE A 70 -2.04 -3.90 13.44
C ILE A 70 -0.84 -2.94 13.48
N LYS A 71 0.14 -3.19 12.59
CA LYS A 71 1.34 -2.38 12.44
C LYS A 71 1.69 -2.23 10.97
N ILE A 72 2.18 -1.06 10.59
CA ILE A 72 2.70 -0.79 9.26
C ILE A 72 3.91 0.13 9.37
N GLU A 73 5.00 -0.21 8.68
CA GLU A 73 6.20 0.61 8.66
C GLU A 73 6.89 0.60 7.30
N LYS A 74 7.52 1.74 6.97
CA LYS A 74 8.38 1.88 5.81
C LYS A 74 9.76 1.31 6.12
N VAL A 75 10.22 0.39 5.28
CA VAL A 75 11.56 -0.24 5.39
C VAL A 75 12.47 0.10 4.20
N GLY A 76 11.95 0.77 3.17
CA GLY A 76 12.72 1.19 2.00
C GLY A 76 11.88 1.92 0.96
N LYS A 77 12.46 2.17 -0.21
CA LYS A 77 11.78 2.77 -1.37
C LYS A 77 12.35 2.20 -2.66
N GLN A 78 11.49 1.83 -3.59
CA GLN A 78 11.88 1.32 -4.90
C GLN A 78 10.84 1.73 -5.94
N GLU A 79 11.21 2.65 -6.82
CA GLU A 79 10.37 2.97 -7.97
C GLU A 79 10.36 1.81 -8.97
N VAL A 80 9.17 1.46 -9.42
CA VAL A 80 8.95 0.38 -10.38
C VAL A 80 8.13 0.95 -11.53
N ASP A 81 8.53 0.67 -12.77
CA ASP A 81 7.68 0.93 -13.93
C ASP A 81 6.47 -0.01 -13.86
N TYR A 82 5.36 0.51 -13.35
CA TYR A 82 4.16 -0.26 -13.07
C TYR A 82 2.97 0.42 -13.73
N LYS A 83 2.31 -0.35 -14.60
CA LYS A 83 1.06 0.05 -15.25
C LYS A 83 -0.08 -0.49 -14.41
N ILE A 84 -1.00 0.41 -14.05
CA ILE A 84 -2.28 0.01 -13.45
C ILE A 84 -2.99 -0.86 -14.51
N PRO A 85 -3.28 -2.14 -14.22
CA PRO A 85 -4.00 -3.01 -15.14
C PRO A 85 -5.47 -2.60 -15.30
#